data_AF-A0A927T875-F1
#
_entry.id   AF-A0A927T875-F1
#
_cell.length_a   1.000
_cell.length_b   1.000
_cell.length_c   1.000
_cell.angle_alpha   90.00
_cell.angle_beta   90.00
_cell.angle_gamma   90.00
#
_symmetry.space_group_name_H-M   'P 1'
#
loop_
_entity.id
_entity.type
_entity.pdbx_description
1 polymer ?
#
loop_
_entity_poly.entity_id
_entity_poly.type
_entity_poly.pdbx_seq_one_letter_code
_entity_poly.pdbx_strand_id
1 'polypeptide(L)'
;MTTRFRLQTHSKILSRTVLALLPLIMALFVTSCTSQGVTMHYEAGSNKNGVIEESEAGDEGIKWVDITLEGGSGKAYVESPAEITEKEGVTYVKLIWNSENYDYVIVYGEKYLNENPGGQSTFTVPVKSFDEPFDFIGDTVAMSKPHEIEYTITWGAVTDKGDFKQEGASDAGKDDKTQNSAFGRRPEEPRDFLVDGQRPSGKISLSYAEGFDIIKYDDYRLISIYGADDFLLVPEGGRIPEIKDEKTGEMVDITVLQQPLDNTYLVSTSVMDLVRQIDALDYIRLSGTKAEDWSVKDAADLMRDGKIVYAGKYRTPDYELILSEGCDFAIENTMIYHDPEVKEKLEELGVPVMVETSSYEKDPRGRLEWIKLYGALYGKESEAEDYYSKSEKEITSVIEKNKTGKQAAFFSVTASGMINVRKPDDYIAGLIELAGGNYVPAAAGTVETGGSGTMNMQMEDFYAATYDADILIYNSTIRGELGSVADLVSKNGLFSDYKAVKEQNVYCMTGDFFQHPTDTAEYLSELRCLIEEQDGNYTYFEKLK
;
A
#
# COMPACT_ATOMS: atom_id res chain seq x y z
N MET A 1 38.94 60.73 -14.97
CA MET A 1 39.49 59.61 -14.17
C MET A 1 38.40 58.56 -14.16
N THR A 2 38.23 57.71 -15.18
CA THR A 2 39.22 56.83 -15.85
C THR A 2 39.85 55.89 -14.80
N THR A 3 39.77 54.56 -14.92
CA THR A 3 39.93 53.76 -16.15
C THR A 3 39.22 52.38 -16.07
N ARG A 4 38.58 51.94 -17.17
CA ARG A 4 38.21 50.52 -17.43
C ARG A 4 39.45 49.76 -17.91
N PHE A 5 39.61 48.48 -17.57
CA PHE A 5 40.36 47.56 -18.43
C PHE A 5 39.62 46.24 -18.66
N ARG A 6 39.54 45.88 -19.95
CA ARG A 6 39.09 44.61 -20.51
C ARG A 6 40.18 44.22 -21.50
N LEU A 7 40.68 42.99 -21.45
CA LEU A 7 41.57 42.45 -22.49
C LEU A 7 41.27 40.95 -22.65
N GLN A 8 41.08 40.54 -23.90
CA GLN A 8 40.83 39.16 -24.32
C GLN A 8 42.10 38.57 -24.96
N THR A 9 42.01 37.29 -25.36
CA THR A 9 42.90 36.55 -26.30
C THR A 9 44.26 36.12 -25.71
N HIS A 10 44.84 34.94 -26.02
CA HIS A 10 44.62 33.95 -27.10
C HIS A 10 44.67 32.49 -26.57
N SER A 11 43.84 31.58 -27.09
CA SER A 11 44.17 30.50 -28.08
C SER A 11 45.24 29.48 -27.63
N LYS A 12 44.98 28.21 -27.24
CA LYS A 12 44.36 27.02 -27.90
C LYS A 12 45.42 26.04 -28.50
N ILE A 13 45.09 24.73 -28.44
CA ILE A 13 45.59 23.55 -29.21
C ILE A 13 46.78 22.72 -28.61
N LEU A 14 46.65 21.37 -28.71
CA LEU A 14 47.61 20.24 -28.54
C LEU A 14 48.03 19.85 -27.09
N SER A 15 48.16 18.56 -26.73
CA SER A 15 47.83 17.29 -27.42
C SER A 15 47.65 16.11 -26.44
N ARG A 16 46.92 15.07 -26.91
CA ARG A 16 46.83 13.70 -26.35
C ARG A 16 48.18 12.97 -26.27
N THR A 17 48.15 11.79 -25.62
CA THR A 17 49.23 10.76 -25.43
C THR A 17 50.28 11.18 -24.40
N VAL A 18 50.71 10.34 -23.44
CA VAL A 18 51.01 8.90 -23.49
C VAL A 18 50.56 8.14 -22.22
N LEU A 19 50.23 6.85 -22.41
CA LEU A 19 49.85 5.86 -21.39
C LEU A 19 51.09 5.12 -20.83
N ALA A 20 50.96 4.55 -19.62
CA ALA A 20 51.81 3.51 -19.00
C ALA A 20 53.19 3.90 -18.44
N LEU A 21 53.35 3.73 -17.12
CA LEU A 21 54.13 2.63 -16.53
C LEU A 21 53.89 2.49 -15.01
N LEU A 22 53.97 1.26 -14.52
CA LEU A 22 53.67 0.80 -13.15
C LEU A 22 54.98 0.66 -12.33
N PRO A 23 54.97 0.24 -11.04
CA PRO A 23 55.55 0.97 -9.91
C PRO A 23 56.98 0.53 -9.53
N LEU A 24 57.62 1.21 -8.57
CA LEU A 24 58.78 0.64 -7.86
C LEU A 24 59.05 1.24 -6.45
N ILE A 25 59.46 0.35 -5.54
CA ILE A 25 60.20 0.54 -4.26
C ILE A 25 59.39 0.78 -2.96
N MET A 26 59.52 -0.23 -2.09
CA MET A 26 59.12 -0.33 -0.68
C MET A 26 59.99 0.49 0.31
N ALA A 27 59.34 0.89 1.41
CA ALA A 27 59.72 0.76 2.84
C ALA A 27 61.14 1.13 3.37
N LEU A 28 61.16 1.80 4.54
CA LEU A 28 62.08 1.50 5.67
C LEU A 28 61.69 2.22 6.99
N PHE A 29 61.96 1.57 8.13
CA PHE A 29 61.81 1.99 9.56
C PHE A 29 60.37 2.06 10.14
N VAL A 30 59.89 1.24 11.11
CA VAL A 30 60.51 0.45 12.24
C VAL A 30 61.08 1.40 13.32
N THR A 31 60.84 1.36 14.65
CA THR A 31 60.13 0.52 15.67
C THR A 31 59.84 1.44 16.89
N SER A 32 59.00 1.18 17.90
CA SER A 32 57.85 0.28 18.19
C SER A 32 57.48 0.42 19.68
N CYS A 33 56.27 0.03 20.13
CA CYS A 33 56.11 -0.53 21.48
C CYS A 33 54.95 -1.53 21.54
N THR A 34 55.24 -2.76 21.99
CA THR A 34 54.31 -3.88 22.06
C THR A 34 53.83 -4.14 23.48
N SER A 35 52.55 -4.46 23.65
CA SER A 35 52.10 -5.41 24.67
C SER A 35 51.31 -6.52 23.98
N GLN A 36 51.62 -7.78 24.33
CA GLN A 36 50.98 -9.01 23.84
C GLN A 36 49.45 -8.93 23.98
N GLY A 37 48.59 -9.45 23.09
CA GLY A 37 48.66 -10.70 22.32
C GLY A 37 47.52 -11.59 22.84
N VAL A 38 46.53 -12.01 22.04
CA VAL A 38 46.64 -13.02 20.97
C VAL A 38 45.91 -12.57 19.68
N THR A 39 46.45 -12.97 18.53
CA THR A 39 45.93 -12.66 17.19
C THR A 39 45.28 -13.89 16.56
N MET A 40 44.17 -13.71 15.85
CA MET A 40 43.74 -14.57 14.74
C MET A 40 43.79 -13.72 13.48
N HIS A 41 44.63 -14.11 12.52
CA HIS A 41 44.75 -13.43 11.22
C HIS A 41 43.74 -14.01 10.24
N TYR A 42 43.05 -13.15 9.48
CA TYR A 42 42.53 -13.52 8.16
C TYR A 42 43.53 -13.05 7.10
N GLU A 43 43.97 -13.97 6.23
CA GLU A 43 44.80 -13.65 5.07
C GLU A 43 43.91 -13.31 3.86
N ALA A 44 44.23 -12.22 3.15
CA ALA A 44 43.54 -11.83 1.94
C ALA A 44 43.97 -12.74 0.75
N GLY A 45 43.10 -13.69 0.38
CA GLY A 45 43.27 -14.55 -0.79
C GLY A 45 42.78 -13.93 -2.11
N SER A 46 43.56 -14.06 -3.17
CA SER A 46 43.34 -13.36 -4.46
C SER A 46 42.15 -13.87 -5.29
N ASN A 47 41.40 -12.94 -5.89
CA ASN A 47 40.39 -13.18 -6.93
C ASN A 47 40.91 -14.03 -8.12
N LYS A 48 40.16 -15.06 -8.51
CA LYS A 48 40.19 -15.66 -9.85
C LYS A 48 38.78 -16.05 -10.31
N ASN A 49 38.43 -15.63 -11.52
CA ASN A 49 37.23 -16.09 -12.23
C ASN A 49 37.13 -17.62 -12.24
N GLY A 50 36.05 -18.13 -11.64
CA GLY A 50 35.56 -19.48 -11.81
C GLY A 50 34.04 -19.43 -11.84
N VAL A 51 33.44 -20.04 -12.87
CA VAL A 51 32.02 -20.42 -12.78
C VAL A 51 31.94 -21.49 -11.70
N ILE A 52 31.12 -21.29 -10.69
CA ILE A 52 30.88 -22.28 -9.63
C ILE A 52 29.51 -22.91 -9.90
N GLU A 53 29.52 -24.23 -10.00
CA GLU A 53 28.34 -25.06 -10.23
C GLU A 53 27.45 -25.07 -8.98
N GLU A 54 26.14 -25.30 -9.15
CA GLU A 54 25.24 -25.58 -8.03
C GLU A 54 25.71 -26.85 -7.29
N SER A 55 26.25 -26.67 -6.09
CA SER A 55 26.44 -27.77 -5.15
C SER A 55 25.14 -28.01 -4.40
N GLU A 56 24.60 -29.23 -4.49
CA GLU A 56 23.47 -29.68 -3.66
C GLU A 56 23.82 -29.52 -2.16
N ALA A 57 23.32 -28.45 -1.54
CA ALA A 57 23.28 -28.31 -0.09
C ALA A 57 22.08 -29.11 0.43
N GLY A 58 22.31 -29.92 1.46
CA GLY A 58 21.28 -30.76 2.07
C GLY A 58 20.21 -29.94 2.80
N ASP A 59 19.17 -30.66 3.23
CA ASP A 59 17.96 -30.19 3.93
C ASP A 59 18.26 -29.68 5.36
N GLU A 60 19.11 -28.65 5.48
CA GLU A 60 19.27 -27.84 6.69
C GLU A 60 18.44 -26.55 6.53
N GLY A 61 17.54 -26.31 7.48
CA GLY A 61 16.52 -25.26 7.36
C GLY A 61 17.11 -23.86 7.19
N ILE A 62 16.55 -23.09 6.25
CA ILE A 62 16.89 -21.67 6.07
C ILE A 62 16.51 -20.92 7.36
N LYS A 63 17.54 -20.40 8.04
CA LYS A 63 17.42 -19.58 9.24
C LYS A 63 17.29 -18.11 8.86
N TRP A 64 16.65 -17.34 9.73
CA TRP A 64 16.40 -15.92 9.55
C TRP A 64 16.70 -15.16 10.83
N VAL A 65 17.02 -13.87 10.74
CA VAL A 65 17.24 -12.98 11.89
C VAL A 65 16.41 -11.72 11.77
N ASP A 66 15.78 -11.29 12.86
CA ASP A 66 15.21 -9.94 12.93
C ASP A 66 16.33 -8.89 12.92
N ILE A 67 16.09 -7.74 12.30
CA ILE A 67 17.05 -6.63 12.26
C ILE A 67 16.38 -5.35 12.77
N THR A 68 16.97 -4.79 13.82
CA THR A 68 16.70 -3.41 14.22
C THR A 68 17.80 -2.53 13.64
N LEU A 69 17.43 -1.59 12.76
CA LEU A 69 18.29 -0.55 12.20
C LEU A 69 17.88 0.81 12.78
N GLU A 70 18.79 1.48 13.48
CA GLU A 70 18.59 2.82 14.04
C GLU A 70 19.63 3.80 13.46
N GLY A 71 19.31 5.09 13.45
CA GLY A 71 20.20 6.14 12.93
C GLY A 71 19.83 6.66 11.53
N GLY A 72 20.73 7.42 10.92
CA GLY A 72 20.44 8.20 9.71
C GLY A 72 19.25 9.16 9.88
N SER A 73 18.41 9.26 8.84
CA SER A 73 17.22 10.11 8.79
C SER A 73 15.91 9.41 9.18
N GLY A 74 15.95 8.13 9.58
CA GLY A 74 14.77 7.29 9.79
C GLY A 74 14.02 6.86 8.52
N LYS A 75 14.41 7.34 7.32
CA LYS A 75 13.78 6.96 6.03
C LYS A 75 14.41 5.71 5.35
N ALA A 76 15.58 5.27 5.81
CA ALA A 76 16.26 4.09 5.27
C ALA A 76 16.02 2.88 6.17
N TYR A 77 15.67 1.74 5.58
CA TYR A 77 15.50 0.47 6.28
C TYR A 77 16.09 -0.69 5.48
N VAL A 78 16.43 -1.77 6.19
CA VAL A 78 16.75 -3.07 5.61
C VAL A 78 15.55 -4.01 5.78
N GLU A 79 15.35 -4.90 4.81
CA GLU A 79 14.35 -5.95 4.90
C GLU A 79 14.63 -6.85 6.12
N SER A 80 13.60 -7.04 6.94
CA SER A 80 13.63 -7.84 8.15
C SER A 80 12.35 -8.69 8.21
N PRO A 81 12.42 -9.97 8.59
CA PRO A 81 13.63 -10.73 8.95
C PRO A 81 14.51 -11.02 7.73
N ALA A 82 15.82 -11.10 7.93
CA ALA A 82 16.82 -11.31 6.87
C ALA A 82 17.38 -12.74 6.88
N GLU A 83 17.76 -13.23 5.70
CA GLU A 83 18.29 -14.58 5.50
C GLU A 83 19.68 -14.74 6.12
N ILE A 84 19.88 -15.83 6.87
CA ILE A 84 21.16 -16.22 7.44
C ILE A 84 21.81 -17.31 6.58
N THR A 85 23.11 -17.20 6.33
CA THR A 85 23.92 -18.25 5.71
C THR A 85 25.14 -18.57 6.58
N GLU A 86 25.40 -19.84 6.86
CA GLU A 86 26.64 -20.27 7.52
C GLU A 86 27.67 -20.72 6.48
N LYS A 87 28.88 -20.15 6.51
CA LYS A 87 29.99 -20.51 5.62
C LYS A 87 31.30 -20.55 6.38
N GLU A 88 32.02 -21.66 6.27
CA GLU A 88 33.35 -21.85 6.87
C GLU A 88 33.38 -21.63 8.41
N GLY A 89 32.25 -21.84 9.08
CA GLY A 89 32.09 -21.61 10.53
C GLY A 89 31.83 -20.14 10.90
N VAL A 90 31.56 -19.27 9.93
CA VAL A 90 31.16 -17.87 10.12
C VAL A 90 29.71 -17.72 9.65
N THR A 91 28.89 -17.07 10.48
CA THR A 91 27.51 -16.72 10.17
C THR A 91 27.47 -15.39 9.40
N TYR A 92 26.69 -15.34 8.33
CA TYR A 92 26.46 -14.16 7.51
C TYR A 92 24.97 -13.84 7.44
N VAL A 93 24.63 -12.56 7.30
CA VAL A 93 23.28 -12.06 7.08
C VAL A 93 23.24 -11.27 5.78
N LYS A 94 22.23 -11.51 4.96
CA LYS A 94 22.01 -10.81 3.70
C LYS A 94 21.10 -9.60 3.93
N LEU A 95 21.68 -8.41 3.93
CA LEU A 95 20.97 -7.14 4.03
C LEU A 95 20.46 -6.69 2.66
N ILE A 96 19.16 -6.45 2.53
CA ILE A 96 18.54 -5.83 1.35
C ILE A 96 17.95 -4.50 1.78
N TRP A 97 18.38 -3.40 1.17
CA TRP A 97 17.96 -2.04 1.54
C TRP A 97 16.72 -1.59 0.76
N ASN A 98 15.94 -0.68 1.34
CA ASN A 98 14.83 0.00 0.65
C ASN A 98 15.28 1.02 -0.42
N SER A 99 16.56 1.07 -0.75
CA SER A 99 17.17 2.00 -1.71
C SER A 99 18.21 1.28 -2.54
N GLU A 100 18.31 1.63 -3.83
CA GLU A 100 19.37 1.18 -4.75
C GLU A 100 20.67 2.01 -4.64
N ASN A 101 20.64 3.09 -3.85
CA ASN A 101 21.66 4.13 -3.85
C ASN A 101 22.75 3.98 -2.78
N TYR A 102 23.00 2.77 -2.27
CA TYR A 102 24.15 2.48 -1.41
C TYR A 102 25.23 1.74 -2.20
N ASP A 103 26.45 2.31 -2.22
CA ASP A 103 27.60 1.76 -2.96
C ASP A 103 28.37 0.73 -2.11
N TYR A 104 28.52 1.02 -0.82
CA TYR A 104 29.17 0.14 0.15
C TYR A 104 28.64 0.34 1.56
N VAL A 105 28.89 -0.65 2.41
CA VAL A 105 28.71 -0.57 3.85
C VAL A 105 30.01 -0.90 4.58
N ILE A 106 30.22 -0.34 5.76
CA ILE A 106 31.35 -0.67 6.65
C ILE A 106 30.79 -1.35 7.89
N VAL A 107 31.22 -2.58 8.12
CA VAL A 107 30.78 -3.44 9.23
C VAL A 107 32.00 -3.93 9.99
N TYR A 108 32.04 -3.65 11.29
CA TYR A 108 33.17 -3.93 12.17
C TYR A 108 34.55 -3.42 11.67
N GLY A 109 34.55 -2.33 10.89
CA GLY A 109 35.74 -1.72 10.30
C GLY A 109 36.13 -2.23 8.91
N GLU A 110 35.47 -3.27 8.39
CA GLU A 110 35.71 -3.83 7.05
C GLU A 110 34.65 -3.34 6.05
N LYS A 111 35.04 -3.11 4.79
CA LYS A 111 34.15 -2.56 3.74
C LYS A 111 33.58 -3.66 2.83
N TYR A 112 32.26 -3.66 2.67
CA TYR A 112 31.49 -4.58 1.84
C TYR A 112 30.83 -3.78 0.71
N LEU A 113 31.01 -4.20 -0.54
CA LEU A 113 30.44 -3.51 -1.72
C LEU A 113 29.05 -4.05 -2.05
N ASN A 114 28.22 -3.24 -2.71
CA ASN A 114 26.88 -3.63 -3.14
C ASN A 114 26.93 -4.80 -4.14
N GLU A 115 26.28 -5.90 -3.79
CA GLU A 115 26.20 -7.15 -4.55
C GLU A 115 25.17 -7.09 -5.70
N ASN A 116 24.27 -6.09 -5.67
CA ASN A 116 23.17 -5.91 -6.62
C ASN A 116 23.18 -4.50 -7.26
N PRO A 117 24.24 -4.13 -8.00
CA PRO A 117 24.32 -2.81 -8.64
C PRO A 117 23.26 -2.68 -9.76
N GLY A 118 22.27 -1.80 -9.54
CA GLY A 118 21.13 -1.58 -10.43
C GLY A 118 19.80 -2.18 -9.93
N GLY A 119 19.75 -2.62 -8.68
CA GLY A 119 18.52 -2.88 -7.91
C GLY A 119 18.70 -2.48 -6.45
N GLN A 120 17.78 -2.90 -5.57
CA GLN A 120 17.90 -2.68 -4.12
C GLN A 120 19.29 -3.08 -3.60
N SER A 121 19.96 -2.15 -2.90
CA SER A 121 21.33 -2.35 -2.45
C SER A 121 21.42 -3.55 -1.53
N THR A 122 22.28 -4.50 -1.88
CA THR A 122 22.38 -5.80 -1.22
C THR A 122 23.78 -6.01 -0.68
N PHE A 123 23.91 -6.45 0.57
CA PHE A 123 25.21 -6.68 1.23
C PHE A 123 25.15 -7.94 2.09
N THR A 124 26.05 -8.89 1.88
CA THR A 124 26.21 -10.06 2.74
C THR A 124 27.32 -9.79 3.76
N VAL A 125 26.94 -9.60 5.03
CA VAL A 125 27.86 -9.17 6.11
C VAL A 125 27.95 -10.23 7.22
N PRO A 126 29.12 -10.40 7.88
CA PRO A 126 29.26 -11.39 8.93
C PRO A 126 28.57 -10.95 10.23
N VAL A 127 28.15 -11.90 11.05
CA VAL A 127 27.65 -11.68 12.42
C VAL A 127 28.75 -12.04 13.42
N LYS A 128 29.07 -11.14 14.36
CA LYS A 128 30.01 -11.42 15.46
C LYS A 128 29.34 -11.82 16.77
N SER A 129 28.14 -11.30 17.01
CA SER A 129 27.36 -11.46 18.25
C SER A 129 25.90 -11.15 17.94
N PHE A 130 24.96 -11.88 18.54
CA PHE A 130 23.52 -11.56 18.46
C PHE A 130 23.11 -10.74 19.69
N ASP A 131 22.00 -10.02 19.61
CA ASP A 131 21.43 -9.14 20.65
C ASP A 131 22.33 -7.98 21.13
N GLU A 132 23.52 -7.79 20.53
CA GLU A 132 24.44 -6.68 20.82
C GLU A 132 24.42 -5.64 19.67
N PRO A 133 24.08 -4.37 19.95
CA PRO A 133 24.13 -3.29 18.95
C PRO A 133 25.57 -2.98 18.53
N PHE A 134 25.78 -2.68 17.25
CA PHE A 134 27.09 -2.30 16.71
C PHE A 134 27.00 -1.23 15.63
N ASP A 135 28.09 -0.47 15.49
CA ASP A 135 28.22 0.60 14.49
C ASP A 135 28.22 0.03 13.06
N PHE A 136 27.37 0.60 12.22
CA PHE A 136 27.19 0.25 10.82
C PHE A 136 27.20 1.52 9.98
N ILE A 137 28.06 1.62 8.97
CA ILE A 137 28.12 2.83 8.11
C ILE A 137 27.66 2.47 6.70
N GLY A 138 26.66 3.17 6.17
CA GLY A 138 26.25 3.04 4.77
C GLY A 138 26.64 4.28 3.96
N ASP A 139 27.40 4.11 2.88
CA ASP A 139 27.71 5.20 1.95
C ASP A 139 26.63 5.30 0.87
N THR A 140 25.92 6.42 0.82
CA THR A 140 24.89 6.67 -0.18
C THR A 140 25.31 7.71 -1.22
N VAL A 141 25.02 7.40 -2.49
CA VAL A 141 25.28 8.27 -3.65
C VAL A 141 24.05 9.08 -4.08
N ALA A 142 22.91 8.94 -3.39
CA ALA A 142 21.66 9.62 -3.72
C ALA A 142 21.75 11.16 -3.75
N MET A 143 22.74 11.75 -3.05
CA MET A 143 22.85 13.19 -2.83
C MET A 143 23.94 13.88 -3.67
N SER A 144 24.18 13.46 -4.92
CA SER A 144 25.14 14.04 -5.89
C SER A 144 26.64 14.00 -5.52
N LYS A 145 26.95 13.66 -4.27
CA LYS A 145 28.25 13.24 -3.74
C LYS A 145 28.00 12.04 -2.82
N PRO A 146 28.96 11.11 -2.68
CA PRO A 146 28.87 10.06 -1.67
C PRO A 146 28.83 10.66 -0.26
N HIS A 147 27.98 10.09 0.58
CA HIS A 147 27.82 10.45 1.99
C HIS A 147 27.74 9.17 2.83
N GLU A 148 28.76 8.94 3.67
CA GLU A 148 28.73 7.96 4.75
C GLU A 148 27.73 8.41 5.83
N ILE A 149 26.72 7.57 6.08
CA ILE A 149 25.73 7.74 7.13
C ILE A 149 25.95 6.67 8.20
N GLU A 150 26.04 7.10 9.46
CA GLU A 150 26.17 6.22 10.62
C GLU A 150 24.79 5.69 11.05
N TYR A 151 24.75 4.39 11.29
CA TYR A 151 23.64 3.61 11.81
C TYR A 151 24.12 2.72 12.96
N THR A 152 23.17 2.26 13.77
CA THR A 152 23.34 1.17 14.72
C THR A 152 22.50 0.00 14.24
N ILE A 153 23.11 -1.19 14.08
CA ILE A 153 22.35 -2.43 13.83
C ILE A 153 22.39 -3.30 15.09
N THR A 154 21.24 -3.88 15.41
CA THR A 154 21.13 -5.01 16.35
C THR A 154 20.56 -6.21 15.60
N TRP A 155 21.27 -7.34 15.64
CA TRP A 155 20.74 -8.63 15.21
C TRP A 155 19.83 -9.18 16.32
N GLY A 156 18.54 -9.33 16.04
CA GLY A 156 17.56 -9.86 17.00
C GLY A 156 17.50 -11.39 17.01
N ALA A 157 16.32 -11.92 17.30
CA ALA A 157 16.10 -13.35 17.41
C ALA A 157 16.39 -14.10 16.10
N VAL A 158 17.13 -15.20 16.20
CA VAL A 158 17.28 -16.16 15.10
C VAL A 158 16.11 -17.14 15.14
N THR A 159 15.46 -17.31 13.99
CA THR A 159 14.28 -18.18 13.83
C THR A 159 14.47 -19.16 12.68
N ASP A 160 13.98 -20.38 12.87
CA ASP A 160 13.78 -21.33 11.79
C ASP A 160 12.46 -20.99 11.06
N LYS A 161 12.36 -21.32 9.77
CA LYS A 161 11.24 -20.98 8.85
C LYS A 161 9.83 -21.49 9.25
N GLY A 162 9.66 -22.05 10.45
CA GLY A 162 8.39 -22.51 11.01
C GLY A 162 7.93 -21.84 12.30
N ASP A 163 8.76 -20.99 12.94
CA ASP A 163 8.50 -20.49 14.31
C ASP A 163 8.42 -18.95 14.43
N PHE A 164 8.19 -18.26 13.30
CA PHE A 164 7.90 -16.82 13.27
C PHE A 164 6.58 -16.47 13.97
N LYS A 165 6.65 -16.27 15.28
CA LYS A 165 5.71 -15.41 16.00
C LYS A 165 6.25 -13.99 15.97
N GLN A 166 5.47 -13.08 15.43
CA GLN A 166 5.78 -11.66 15.49
C GLN A 166 5.40 -11.14 16.89
N GLU A 167 6.22 -11.45 17.91
CA GLU A 167 6.02 -10.91 19.26
C GLU A 167 6.33 -9.41 19.26
N GLY A 168 5.28 -8.60 19.37
CA GLY A 168 5.39 -7.15 19.43
C GLY A 168 6.18 -6.69 20.66
N ALA A 169 7.20 -5.85 20.43
CA ALA A 169 8.03 -5.30 21.49
C ALA A 169 7.23 -4.48 22.51
N SER A 170 7.25 -4.92 23.77
CA SER A 170 6.86 -4.19 24.97
C SER A 170 7.82 -4.58 26.10
N ASP A 171 8.21 -3.74 27.06
CA ASP A 171 7.98 -2.30 27.29
C ASP A 171 9.23 -1.76 28.04
N ALA A 172 9.75 -0.60 27.63
CA ALA A 172 10.74 0.16 28.39
C ALA A 172 10.86 1.63 27.94
N GLY A 173 9.75 2.38 27.89
CA GLY A 173 9.86 3.81 27.61
C GLY A 173 8.54 4.50 27.29
N LYS A 174 7.88 5.05 28.31
CA LYS A 174 6.75 5.95 28.13
C LYS A 174 7.20 7.23 27.43
N ASP A 175 6.85 7.40 26.17
CA ASP A 175 5.67 8.18 25.78
C ASP A 175 5.39 7.97 24.26
N ASP A 176 4.12 8.14 23.88
CA ASP A 176 3.58 8.17 22.50
C ASP A 176 3.85 6.97 21.56
N LYS A 177 3.01 5.93 21.66
CA LYS A 177 2.82 4.88 20.62
C LYS A 177 1.36 4.47 20.51
N THR A 178 0.59 5.10 19.60
CA THR A 178 -0.84 4.75 19.41
C THR A 178 -1.34 4.91 17.97
N GLN A 179 -0.57 4.51 16.95
CA GLN A 179 -1.00 4.64 15.54
C GLN A 179 -1.14 3.35 14.71
N ASN A 180 -0.43 2.25 14.99
CA ASN A 180 -0.52 1.03 14.15
C ASN A 180 -1.68 0.06 14.48
N SER A 181 -2.56 0.39 15.43
CA SER A 181 -3.78 -0.39 15.74
C SER A 181 -5.10 0.34 15.41
N ALA A 182 -5.01 1.54 14.80
CA ALA A 182 -6.10 2.52 14.74
C ALA A 182 -6.56 2.92 13.33
N PHE A 183 -5.98 2.37 12.25
CA PHE A 183 -6.43 2.66 10.89
C PHE A 183 -7.92 2.31 10.71
N GLY A 184 -8.71 3.27 10.20
CA GLY A 184 -10.15 3.14 9.99
C GLY A 184 -11.01 3.09 11.25
N ARG A 185 -10.45 3.18 12.47
CA ARG A 185 -11.24 3.16 13.71
C ARG A 185 -11.64 4.56 14.16
N ARG A 186 -12.93 4.75 14.41
CA ARG A 186 -13.46 5.93 15.10
C ARG A 186 -12.72 6.19 16.41
N PRO A 187 -12.22 7.42 16.66
CA PRO A 187 -11.52 7.73 17.91
C PRO A 187 -12.45 7.56 19.12
N GLU A 188 -11.89 7.11 20.25
CA GLU A 188 -12.66 6.82 21.46
C GLU A 188 -13.32 8.07 22.06
N GLU A 189 -12.69 9.24 21.90
CA GLU A 189 -13.28 10.53 22.19
C GLU A 189 -13.65 11.29 20.90
N PRO A 190 -14.83 11.94 20.84
CA PRO A 190 -15.18 12.81 19.72
C PRO A 190 -14.25 14.04 19.66
N ARG A 191 -13.95 14.48 18.44
CA ARG A 191 -13.23 15.73 18.17
C ARG A 191 -14.18 16.91 18.36
N ASP A 192 -14.29 17.37 19.61
CA ASP A 192 -15.13 18.50 19.98
C ASP A 192 -14.45 19.83 19.60
N PHE A 193 -14.56 20.23 18.33
CA PHE A 193 -14.01 21.50 17.84
C PHE A 193 -15.04 22.63 17.85
N LEU A 194 -14.55 23.84 18.18
CA LEU A 194 -15.25 25.10 18.04
C LEU A 194 -14.81 25.80 16.75
N VAL A 195 -15.75 26.02 15.83
CA VAL A 195 -15.51 26.73 14.56
C VAL A 195 -16.07 28.14 14.69
N ASP A 196 -15.22 29.18 14.68
CA ASP A 196 -15.57 30.56 15.05
C ASP A 196 -16.23 30.68 16.45
N GLY A 197 -15.94 29.74 17.36
CA GLY A 197 -16.62 29.64 18.66
C GLY A 197 -18.00 28.98 18.61
N GLN A 198 -18.48 28.57 17.44
CA GLN A 198 -19.70 27.78 17.28
C GLN A 198 -19.43 26.31 17.65
N ARG A 199 -20.42 25.68 18.29
CA ARG A 199 -20.44 24.23 18.52
C ARG A 199 -21.07 23.52 17.32
N PRO A 200 -20.84 22.20 17.14
CA PRO A 200 -21.58 21.39 16.19
C PRO A 200 -23.10 21.59 16.25
N SER A 201 -23.72 21.83 15.09
CA SER A 201 -25.18 21.91 14.91
C SER A 201 -25.80 20.52 14.70
N GLY A 202 -24.99 19.53 14.32
CA GLY A 202 -25.37 18.12 14.16
C GLY A 202 -24.29 17.33 13.43
N LYS A 203 -24.64 16.19 12.86
CA LYS A 203 -23.79 15.45 11.92
C LYS A 203 -24.61 14.78 10.81
N ILE A 204 -23.98 14.38 9.71
CA ILE A 204 -24.60 13.47 8.74
C ILE A 204 -24.78 12.10 9.42
N SER A 205 -25.94 11.48 9.24
CA SER A 205 -26.20 10.16 9.81
C SER A 205 -25.62 9.09 8.90
N LEU A 206 -24.66 8.35 9.45
CA LEU A 206 -24.11 7.12 8.88
C LEU A 206 -24.72 5.93 9.63
N SER A 207 -24.91 4.84 8.91
CA SER A 207 -25.63 3.64 9.33
C SER A 207 -24.70 2.42 9.40
N TYR A 208 -23.71 2.39 8.49
CA TYR A 208 -22.75 1.29 8.34
C TYR A 208 -21.32 1.76 8.07
N ALA A 209 -21.11 2.96 7.52
CA ALA A 209 -19.75 3.48 7.33
C ALA A 209 -19.12 3.79 8.70
N GLU A 210 -18.01 3.14 8.99
CA GLU A 210 -17.25 3.36 10.23
C GLU A 210 -16.00 4.22 10.01
N GLY A 211 -15.55 4.43 8.77
CA GLY A 211 -14.26 5.08 8.44
C GLY A 211 -14.24 6.61 8.46
N PHE A 212 -15.39 7.29 8.61
CA PHE A 212 -15.45 8.76 8.67
C PHE A 212 -16.60 9.30 9.55
N ASP A 213 -16.58 10.60 9.84
CA ASP A 213 -17.75 11.37 10.29
C ASP A 213 -17.82 12.71 9.52
N ILE A 214 -19.04 13.26 9.35
CA ILE A 214 -19.24 14.61 8.80
C ILE A 214 -20.06 15.44 9.78
N ILE A 215 -19.37 16.27 10.54
CA ILE A 215 -19.94 17.15 11.56
C ILE A 215 -20.40 18.45 10.90
N LYS A 216 -21.62 18.87 11.20
CA LYS A 216 -22.23 20.10 10.68
C LYS A 216 -22.00 21.24 11.66
N TYR A 217 -21.58 22.39 11.15
CA TYR A 217 -21.69 23.68 11.83
C TYR A 217 -22.83 24.47 11.15
N ASP A 218 -22.82 25.80 11.15
CA ASP A 218 -23.77 26.58 10.35
C ASP A 218 -23.47 26.37 8.84
N ASP A 219 -22.56 27.18 8.30
CA ASP A 219 -22.21 27.17 6.88
C ASP A 219 -21.10 26.14 6.55
N TYR A 220 -20.36 25.66 7.54
CA TYR A 220 -19.22 24.75 7.37
C TYR A 220 -19.56 23.26 7.59
N ARG A 221 -18.72 22.36 7.06
CA ARG A 221 -18.68 20.93 7.42
C ARG A 221 -17.27 20.55 7.85
N LEU A 222 -17.14 19.83 8.96
CA LEU A 222 -15.89 19.15 9.31
C LEU A 222 -16.03 17.68 8.88
N ILE A 223 -15.14 17.24 8.01
CA ILE A 223 -15.01 15.87 7.54
C ILE A 223 -13.81 15.26 8.26
N SER A 224 -14.02 14.20 9.03
CA SER A 224 -12.94 13.48 9.72
C SER A 224 -12.77 12.10 9.09
N ILE A 225 -11.60 11.82 8.48
CA ILE A 225 -11.27 10.49 7.95
C ILE A 225 -10.43 9.74 8.99
N TYR A 226 -10.90 8.58 9.47
CA TYR A 226 -10.21 7.90 10.56
C TYR A 226 -8.99 7.10 10.10
N GLY A 227 -7.88 7.29 10.81
CA GLY A 227 -6.57 6.82 10.38
C GLY A 227 -5.94 7.70 9.28
N ALA A 228 -6.54 8.85 8.97
CA ALA A 228 -6.01 9.87 8.08
C ALA A 228 -6.35 11.27 8.65
N ASP A 229 -6.61 12.24 7.79
CA ASP A 229 -6.68 13.67 8.11
C ASP A 229 -8.11 14.20 8.38
N ASP A 230 -8.20 15.36 9.04
CA ASP A 230 -9.42 16.17 9.14
C ASP A 230 -9.43 17.26 8.07
N PHE A 231 -10.62 17.57 7.55
CA PHE A 231 -10.84 18.60 6.55
C PHE A 231 -12.00 19.51 6.94
N LEU A 232 -11.81 20.83 6.85
CA LEU A 232 -12.91 21.79 6.98
C LEU A 232 -13.37 22.25 5.59
N LEU A 233 -14.57 21.84 5.21
CA LEU A 233 -15.26 22.32 4.02
C LEU A 233 -15.84 23.72 4.27
N VAL A 234 -15.35 24.69 3.51
CA VAL A 234 -15.79 26.09 3.51
C VAL A 234 -16.58 26.36 2.22
N PRO A 235 -17.81 26.89 2.29
CA PRO A 235 -18.63 27.13 1.10
C PRO A 235 -18.07 28.29 0.25
N GLU A 236 -18.52 28.37 -1.01
CA GLU A 236 -18.07 29.40 -1.96
C GLU A 236 -18.22 30.83 -1.40
N GLY A 237 -17.12 31.60 -1.42
CA GLY A 237 -17.08 32.96 -0.88
C GLY A 237 -17.14 33.04 0.66
N GLY A 238 -17.19 31.90 1.35
CA GLY A 238 -16.99 31.81 2.79
C GLY A 238 -15.61 32.31 3.22
N ARG A 239 -15.49 32.69 4.50
CA ARG A 239 -14.18 32.99 5.09
C ARG A 239 -13.63 31.75 5.77
N ILE A 240 -12.31 31.63 5.85
CA ILE A 240 -11.68 30.65 6.73
C ILE A 240 -12.00 31.02 8.19
N PRO A 241 -12.54 30.11 9.01
CA PRO A 241 -12.86 30.36 10.41
C PRO A 241 -11.66 30.13 11.33
N GLU A 242 -11.72 30.66 12.56
CA GLU A 242 -10.83 30.18 13.63
C GLU A 242 -11.32 28.83 14.14
N ILE A 243 -10.47 27.81 14.21
CA ILE A 243 -10.79 26.50 14.77
C ILE A 243 -10.04 26.30 16.08
N LYS A 244 -10.75 25.88 17.13
CA LYS A 244 -10.17 25.60 18.45
C LYS A 244 -10.68 24.28 19.01
N ASP A 245 -9.83 23.56 19.71
CA ASP A 245 -10.28 22.43 20.52
C ASP A 245 -11.10 22.96 21.72
N GLU A 246 -12.28 22.38 21.96
CA GLU A 246 -13.19 22.89 23.00
C GLU A 246 -12.64 22.68 24.42
N LYS A 247 -11.89 21.59 24.64
CA LYS A 247 -11.42 21.16 25.96
C LYS A 247 -10.21 21.97 26.41
N THR A 248 -9.27 22.23 25.51
CA THR A 248 -8.02 22.96 25.75
C THR A 248 -8.14 24.46 25.44
N GLY A 249 -8.98 24.84 24.48
CA GLY A 249 -9.07 26.20 23.94
C GLY A 249 -7.93 26.57 22.97
N GLU A 250 -7.06 25.63 22.63
CA GLU A 250 -5.92 25.83 21.72
C GLU A 250 -6.37 25.89 20.26
N MET A 251 -5.64 26.63 19.44
CA MET A 251 -5.88 26.69 17.98
C MET A 251 -5.54 25.33 17.36
N VAL A 252 -6.43 24.80 16.54
CA VAL A 252 -6.20 23.56 15.77
C VAL A 252 -6.00 23.96 14.31
N ASP A 253 -4.94 23.44 13.70
CA ASP A 253 -4.73 23.54 12.26
C ASP A 253 -5.47 22.39 11.58
N ILE A 254 -6.35 22.70 10.63
CA ILE A 254 -7.16 21.72 9.88
C ILE A 254 -7.13 22.13 8.42
N THR A 255 -6.88 21.17 7.55
CA THR A 255 -6.84 21.37 6.10
C THR A 255 -8.17 21.94 5.60
N VAL A 256 -8.13 23.12 4.98
CA VAL A 256 -9.32 23.79 4.45
C VAL A 256 -9.58 23.34 3.02
N LEU A 257 -10.81 22.90 2.76
CA LEU A 257 -11.33 22.64 1.41
C LEU A 257 -12.32 23.76 1.05
N GLN A 258 -11.89 24.66 0.17
CA GLN A 258 -12.68 25.81 -0.25
C GLN A 258 -13.53 25.44 -1.47
N GLN A 259 -14.85 25.38 -1.32
CA GLN A 259 -15.76 25.10 -2.43
C GLN A 259 -15.87 26.29 -3.41
N PRO A 260 -16.24 26.03 -4.68
CA PRO A 260 -16.36 24.70 -5.31
C PRO A 260 -15.00 24.00 -5.46
N LEU A 261 -15.00 22.67 -5.43
CA LEU A 261 -13.82 21.83 -5.68
C LEU A 261 -13.85 21.35 -7.14
N ASP A 262 -13.86 22.31 -8.08
CA ASP A 262 -14.18 22.11 -9.49
C ASP A 262 -13.01 21.64 -10.36
N ASN A 263 -11.79 21.57 -9.81
CA ASN A 263 -10.61 21.07 -10.51
C ASN A 263 -9.97 19.85 -9.83
N THR A 264 -10.80 18.95 -9.26
CA THR A 264 -10.30 17.80 -8.49
C THR A 264 -9.42 16.85 -9.31
N TYR A 265 -8.30 16.40 -8.74
CA TYR A 265 -7.48 15.26 -9.18
C TYR A 265 -7.92 13.96 -8.48
N LEU A 266 -8.52 13.05 -9.23
CA LEU A 266 -9.09 11.81 -8.70
C LEU A 266 -8.26 10.60 -9.10
N VAL A 267 -7.69 9.91 -8.11
CA VAL A 267 -6.84 8.72 -8.29
C VAL A 267 -7.48 7.45 -7.73
N SER A 268 -8.31 7.53 -6.69
CA SER A 268 -9.07 6.37 -6.21
C SER A 268 -10.14 5.92 -7.23
N THR A 269 -9.93 4.77 -7.87
CA THR A 269 -10.83 4.30 -8.92
C THR A 269 -12.24 4.00 -8.45
N SER A 270 -12.44 3.57 -7.20
CA SER A 270 -13.77 3.37 -6.63
C SER A 270 -14.55 4.68 -6.41
N VAL A 271 -13.86 5.83 -6.29
CA VAL A 271 -14.54 7.12 -6.04
C VAL A 271 -15.21 7.67 -7.29
N MET A 272 -14.62 7.46 -8.47
CA MET A 272 -15.15 7.99 -9.73
C MET A 272 -16.59 7.53 -10.01
N ASP A 273 -16.92 6.30 -9.62
CA ASP A 273 -18.25 5.72 -9.75
C ASP A 273 -19.27 6.32 -8.77
N LEU A 274 -18.85 6.56 -7.52
CA LEU A 274 -19.67 7.29 -6.52
C LEU A 274 -19.94 8.73 -6.99
N VAL A 275 -18.94 9.40 -7.56
CA VAL A 275 -19.02 10.77 -8.12
C VAL A 275 -19.90 10.82 -9.38
N ARG A 276 -19.77 9.83 -10.28
CA ARG A 276 -20.70 9.62 -11.42
C ARG A 276 -22.14 9.52 -10.94
N GLN A 277 -22.38 8.72 -9.91
CA GLN A 277 -23.73 8.36 -9.51
C GLN A 277 -24.53 9.49 -8.84
N ILE A 278 -23.84 10.54 -8.37
CA ILE A 278 -24.43 11.78 -7.83
C ILE A 278 -24.38 12.96 -8.81
N ASP A 279 -24.06 12.70 -10.09
CA ASP A 279 -23.96 13.73 -11.14
C ASP A 279 -22.94 14.84 -10.78
N ALA A 280 -21.73 14.42 -10.37
CA ALA A 280 -20.64 15.30 -9.96
C ALA A 280 -19.34 15.15 -10.78
N LEU A 281 -19.38 14.47 -11.94
CA LEU A 281 -18.18 14.31 -12.78
C LEU A 281 -17.62 15.63 -13.33
N ASP A 282 -18.45 16.67 -13.46
CA ASP A 282 -18.01 18.01 -13.89
C ASP A 282 -17.08 18.71 -12.86
N TYR A 283 -16.94 18.18 -11.63
CA TYR A 283 -15.97 18.64 -10.63
C TYR A 283 -14.60 17.95 -10.74
N ILE A 284 -14.46 16.93 -11.60
CA ILE A 284 -13.22 16.19 -11.79
C ILE A 284 -12.53 16.73 -13.04
N ARG A 285 -11.36 17.37 -12.88
CA ARG A 285 -10.56 17.86 -14.01
C ARG A 285 -9.44 16.89 -14.39
N LEU A 286 -8.89 16.18 -13.40
CA LEU A 286 -7.67 15.38 -13.53
C LEU A 286 -7.91 13.94 -13.05
N SER A 287 -7.29 12.96 -13.69
CA SER A 287 -7.44 11.54 -13.34
C SER A 287 -6.10 10.81 -13.20
N GLY A 288 -5.99 10.00 -12.15
CA GLY A 288 -4.88 9.07 -11.91
C GLY A 288 -4.94 7.79 -12.75
N THR A 289 -5.97 7.62 -13.57
CA THR A 289 -6.26 6.41 -14.36
C THR A 289 -6.59 6.82 -15.79
N LYS A 290 -6.21 6.01 -16.79
CA LYS A 290 -6.37 6.35 -18.20
C LYS A 290 -7.75 5.98 -18.75
N ALA A 291 -8.15 6.60 -19.86
CA ALA A 291 -9.42 6.33 -20.53
C ALA A 291 -9.58 4.88 -21.05
N GLU A 292 -8.49 4.15 -21.26
CA GLU A 292 -8.49 2.72 -21.57
C GLU A 292 -8.55 1.80 -20.32
N ASP A 293 -8.19 2.32 -19.14
CA ASP A 293 -8.13 1.59 -17.86
C ASP A 293 -9.43 1.77 -17.02
N TRP A 294 -10.31 2.69 -17.41
CA TRP A 294 -11.60 2.97 -16.75
C TRP A 294 -12.74 2.04 -17.22
N SER A 295 -13.39 1.35 -16.29
CA SER A 295 -14.67 0.66 -16.55
C SER A 295 -15.89 1.60 -16.43
N VAL A 296 -15.73 2.66 -15.63
CA VAL A 296 -16.66 3.80 -15.50
C VAL A 296 -16.74 4.53 -16.83
N LYS A 297 -17.65 4.08 -17.70
CA LYS A 297 -17.78 4.51 -19.10
C LYS A 297 -17.90 6.03 -19.25
N ASP A 298 -18.69 6.67 -18.40
CA ASP A 298 -18.88 8.13 -18.44
C ASP A 298 -17.55 8.88 -18.20
N ALA A 299 -16.74 8.44 -17.23
CA ALA A 299 -15.41 9.00 -16.99
C ALA A 299 -14.47 8.77 -18.19
N ALA A 300 -14.48 7.56 -18.75
CA ALA A 300 -13.69 7.22 -19.92
C ALA A 300 -14.06 8.08 -21.16
N ASP A 301 -15.34 8.38 -21.35
CA ASP A 301 -15.84 9.24 -22.43
C ASP A 301 -15.52 10.72 -22.18
N LEU A 302 -15.69 11.22 -20.95
CA LEU A 302 -15.24 12.58 -20.59
C LEU A 302 -13.72 12.77 -20.77
N MET A 303 -12.92 11.71 -20.57
CA MET A 303 -11.49 11.73 -20.90
C MET A 303 -11.21 11.77 -22.40
N ARG A 304 -11.96 11.02 -23.21
CA ARG A 304 -11.85 11.04 -24.68
C ARG A 304 -12.25 12.38 -25.27
N ASP A 305 -13.22 13.06 -24.65
CA ASP A 305 -13.64 14.42 -24.97
C ASP A 305 -12.67 15.51 -24.45
N GLY A 306 -11.65 15.14 -23.66
CA GLY A 306 -10.65 16.07 -23.09
C GLY A 306 -11.13 16.91 -21.90
N LYS A 307 -12.31 16.60 -21.36
CA LYS A 307 -12.86 17.25 -20.16
C LYS A 307 -12.17 16.77 -18.87
N ILE A 308 -11.81 15.49 -18.82
CA ILE A 308 -10.94 14.93 -17.78
C ILE A 308 -9.57 14.64 -18.41
N VAL A 309 -8.48 15.07 -17.79
CA VAL A 309 -7.11 14.86 -18.30
C VAL A 309 -6.37 13.83 -17.46
N TYR A 310 -5.64 12.91 -18.11
CA TYR A 310 -4.78 11.96 -17.39
C TYR A 310 -3.54 12.67 -16.83
N ALA A 311 -3.33 12.58 -15.52
CA ALA A 311 -2.34 13.37 -14.78
C ALA A 311 -1.31 12.52 -14.01
N GLY A 312 -1.02 11.32 -14.52
CA GLY A 312 -0.10 10.36 -13.90
C GLY A 312 -0.83 9.29 -13.08
N LYS A 313 -0.12 8.58 -12.19
CA LYS A 313 -0.70 7.64 -11.20
C LYS A 313 -0.24 8.05 -9.80
N TYR A 314 -0.86 7.54 -8.74
CA TYR A 314 -0.57 7.90 -7.33
C TYR A 314 0.93 8.05 -6.98
N ARG A 315 1.80 7.16 -7.48
CA ARG A 315 3.26 7.18 -7.26
C ARG A 315 4.10 7.99 -8.25
N THR A 316 3.49 8.39 -9.36
CA THR A 316 4.14 9.17 -10.44
C THR A 316 3.12 10.14 -11.04
N PRO A 317 2.66 11.15 -10.28
CA PRO A 317 1.79 12.20 -10.79
C PRO A 317 2.57 13.18 -11.68
N ASP A 318 1.88 13.83 -12.61
CA ASP A 318 2.41 14.93 -13.40
C ASP A 318 2.14 16.26 -12.67
N TYR A 319 3.04 16.62 -11.74
CA TYR A 319 2.91 17.83 -10.93
C TYR A 319 2.81 19.12 -11.77
N GLU A 320 3.49 19.20 -12.91
CA GLU A 320 3.41 20.38 -13.78
C GLU A 320 2.02 20.50 -14.40
N LEU A 321 1.46 19.38 -14.88
CA LEU A 321 0.10 19.34 -15.43
C LEU A 321 -0.96 19.63 -14.37
N ILE A 322 -0.89 18.98 -13.21
CA ILE A 322 -1.82 19.16 -12.06
C ILE A 322 -1.91 20.64 -11.68
N LEU A 323 -0.76 21.33 -11.54
CA LEU A 323 -0.74 22.77 -11.23
C LEU A 323 -1.20 23.65 -12.38
N SER A 324 -0.87 23.29 -13.63
CA SER A 324 -1.25 24.10 -14.81
C SER A 324 -2.75 24.07 -15.11
N GLU A 325 -3.42 22.98 -14.73
CA GLU A 325 -4.88 22.79 -14.84
C GLU A 325 -5.63 23.34 -13.62
N GLY A 326 -4.92 23.95 -12.66
CA GLY A 326 -5.54 24.66 -11.53
C GLY A 326 -6.10 23.75 -10.43
N CYS A 327 -5.52 22.57 -10.23
CA CYS A 327 -5.98 21.60 -9.24
C CYS A 327 -6.15 22.22 -7.84
N ASP A 328 -7.35 22.08 -7.28
CA ASP A 328 -7.78 22.63 -5.99
C ASP A 328 -7.89 21.56 -4.90
N PHE A 329 -7.95 20.29 -5.27
CA PHE A 329 -8.12 19.15 -4.37
C PHE A 329 -7.64 17.84 -5.01
N ALA A 330 -7.04 16.95 -4.23
CA ALA A 330 -6.67 15.60 -4.66
C ALA A 330 -7.38 14.53 -3.82
N ILE A 331 -7.98 13.54 -4.49
CA ILE A 331 -8.57 12.34 -3.87
C ILE A 331 -7.69 11.13 -4.21
N GLU A 332 -6.91 10.73 -3.22
CA GLU A 332 -5.99 9.61 -3.29
C GLU A 332 -6.57 8.40 -2.54
N ASN A 333 -6.11 7.20 -2.89
CA ASN A 333 -6.43 5.98 -2.14
C ASN A 333 -5.25 5.56 -1.26
N THR A 334 -5.47 4.58 -0.39
CA THR A 334 -4.49 4.10 0.59
C THR A 334 -3.15 3.58 0.00
N MET A 335 -3.05 3.36 -1.32
CA MET A 335 -1.76 3.05 -1.96
C MET A 335 -0.74 4.19 -1.86
N ILE A 336 -1.17 5.45 -1.68
CA ILE A 336 -0.24 6.59 -1.53
C ILE A 336 0.66 6.46 -0.29
N TYR A 337 0.28 5.65 0.70
CA TYR A 337 1.13 5.37 1.86
C TYR A 337 2.38 4.53 1.52
N HIS A 338 2.47 3.97 0.31
CA HIS A 338 3.70 3.34 -0.19
C HIS A 338 4.70 4.33 -0.80
N ASP A 339 4.22 5.52 -1.18
CA ASP A 339 4.99 6.58 -1.83
C ASP A 339 4.67 7.93 -1.12
N PRO A 340 4.85 8.03 0.22
CA PRO A 340 4.33 9.12 1.05
C PRO A 340 4.88 10.50 0.66
N GLU A 341 6.07 10.56 0.07
CA GLU A 341 6.65 11.77 -0.50
C GLU A 341 5.76 12.39 -1.60
N VAL A 342 4.88 11.62 -2.23
CA VAL A 342 3.93 12.16 -3.21
C VAL A 342 2.83 12.97 -2.53
N LYS A 343 2.29 12.50 -1.40
CA LYS A 343 1.33 13.28 -0.58
C LYS A 343 2.01 14.55 -0.06
N GLU A 344 3.18 14.40 0.58
CA GLU A 344 4.00 15.52 1.05
C GLU A 344 4.22 16.56 -0.07
N LYS A 345 4.47 16.10 -1.31
CA LYS A 345 4.74 17.00 -2.44
C LYS A 345 3.50 17.70 -2.99
N LEU A 346 2.36 17.03 -3.09
CA LEU A 346 1.09 17.68 -3.48
C LEU A 346 0.73 18.78 -2.48
N GLU A 347 0.90 18.51 -1.18
CA GLU A 347 0.61 19.44 -0.09
C GLU A 347 1.61 20.61 -0.06
N GLU A 348 2.92 20.38 -0.27
CA GLU A 348 3.94 21.44 -0.42
C GLU A 348 3.63 22.38 -1.60
N LEU A 349 3.02 21.85 -2.67
CA LEU A 349 2.59 22.61 -3.84
C LEU A 349 1.24 23.31 -3.64
N GLY A 350 0.60 23.15 -2.49
CA GLY A 350 -0.64 23.81 -2.11
C GLY A 350 -1.92 23.09 -2.54
N VAL A 351 -1.85 21.82 -2.94
CA VAL A 351 -3.01 20.97 -3.25
C VAL A 351 -3.37 20.14 -2.01
N PRO A 352 -4.52 20.37 -1.36
CA PRO A 352 -5.00 19.51 -0.28
C PRO A 352 -5.22 18.07 -0.75
N VAL A 353 -4.72 17.08 -0.01
CA VAL A 353 -4.85 15.65 -0.34
C VAL A 353 -5.74 14.95 0.68
N MET A 354 -6.90 14.44 0.24
CA MET A 354 -7.71 13.50 1.02
C MET A 354 -7.37 12.07 0.60
N VAL A 355 -6.85 11.29 1.54
CA VAL A 355 -6.71 9.84 1.37
C VAL A 355 -8.00 9.16 1.82
N GLU A 356 -8.77 8.63 0.87
CA GLU A 356 -9.99 7.88 1.19
C GLU A 356 -9.66 6.47 1.69
N THR A 357 -10.43 5.99 2.67
CA THR A 357 -10.20 4.72 3.37
C THR A 357 -11.36 3.74 3.20
N SER A 358 -12.22 3.93 2.18
CA SER A 358 -13.39 3.08 1.93
C SER A 358 -13.05 1.61 1.65
N SER A 359 -11.80 1.34 1.25
CA SER A 359 -11.24 -0.02 1.13
C SER A 359 -11.13 -0.79 2.46
N TYR A 360 -11.20 -0.09 3.60
CA TYR A 360 -11.13 -0.68 4.94
C TYR A 360 -12.52 -0.91 5.57
N GLU A 361 -13.60 -0.47 4.91
CA GLU A 361 -14.97 -0.76 5.34
C GLU A 361 -15.25 -2.26 5.22
N LYS A 362 -15.64 -2.88 6.35
CA LYS A 362 -15.92 -4.32 6.43
C LYS A 362 -17.34 -4.67 5.98
N ASP A 363 -18.30 -3.78 6.26
CA ASP A 363 -19.66 -3.92 5.78
C ASP A 363 -19.77 -3.37 4.34
N PRO A 364 -20.27 -4.15 3.37
CA PRO A 364 -20.44 -3.67 2.01
C PRO A 364 -21.32 -2.43 1.87
N ARG A 365 -22.31 -2.26 2.76
CA ARG A 365 -23.15 -1.05 2.82
C ARG A 365 -22.39 0.14 3.36
N GLY A 366 -21.43 -0.09 4.27
CA GLY A 366 -20.52 0.94 4.77
C GLY A 366 -19.70 1.53 3.63
N ARG A 367 -19.09 0.69 2.79
CA ARG A 367 -18.35 1.14 1.60
C ARG A 367 -19.21 1.94 0.63
N LEU A 368 -20.47 1.55 0.43
CA LEU A 368 -21.43 2.30 -0.40
C LEU A 368 -21.82 3.65 0.24
N GLU A 369 -21.94 3.71 1.56
CA GLU A 369 -22.37 4.92 2.29
C GLU A 369 -21.36 6.09 2.20
N TRP A 370 -20.12 5.83 1.77
CA TRP A 370 -19.15 6.87 1.37
C TRP A 370 -19.66 7.79 0.25
N ILE A 371 -20.70 7.40 -0.51
CA ILE A 371 -21.40 8.31 -1.44
C ILE A 371 -21.86 9.61 -0.77
N LYS A 372 -22.21 9.56 0.53
CA LYS A 372 -22.62 10.74 1.32
C LYS A 372 -21.48 11.74 1.54
N LEU A 373 -20.23 11.26 1.56
CA LEU A 373 -19.05 12.12 1.68
C LEU A 373 -18.80 12.90 0.40
N TYR A 374 -18.85 12.24 -0.75
CA TYR A 374 -18.75 12.90 -2.06
C TYR A 374 -19.95 13.82 -2.31
N GLY A 375 -21.14 13.43 -1.83
CA GLY A 375 -22.30 14.31 -1.71
C GLY A 375 -21.99 15.62 -0.98
N ALA A 376 -21.37 15.55 0.21
CA ALA A 376 -21.01 16.76 0.96
C ALA A 376 -19.94 17.61 0.25
N LEU A 377 -18.89 16.99 -0.28
CA LEU A 377 -17.78 17.67 -0.96
C LEU A 377 -18.24 18.50 -2.18
N TYR A 378 -19.20 17.98 -2.95
CA TYR A 378 -19.65 18.57 -4.21
C TYR A 378 -21.01 19.29 -4.13
N GLY A 379 -21.62 19.40 -2.94
CA GLY A 379 -22.94 20.06 -2.75
C GLY A 379 -24.10 19.24 -3.33
N LYS A 380 -23.97 17.92 -3.30
CA LYS A 380 -24.82 16.88 -3.88
C LYS A 380 -25.41 15.95 -2.81
N GLU A 381 -25.62 16.45 -1.58
CA GLU A 381 -26.11 15.61 -0.48
C GLU A 381 -27.50 15.01 -0.73
N SER A 382 -28.36 15.67 -1.53
CA SER A 382 -29.69 15.14 -1.87
C SER A 382 -29.58 13.95 -2.81
N GLU A 383 -28.80 14.08 -3.88
CA GLU A 383 -28.54 13.02 -4.86
C GLU A 383 -27.86 11.81 -4.22
N ALA A 384 -26.90 12.05 -3.33
CA ALA A 384 -26.22 11.01 -2.56
C ALA A 384 -27.19 10.25 -1.63
N GLU A 385 -28.05 10.95 -0.88
CA GLU A 385 -29.03 10.33 0.00
C GLU A 385 -30.12 9.59 -0.80
N ASP A 386 -30.65 10.17 -1.89
CA ASP A 386 -31.65 9.51 -2.73
C ASP A 386 -31.12 8.21 -3.35
N TYR A 387 -29.88 8.19 -3.85
CA TYR A 387 -29.24 6.98 -4.36
C TYR A 387 -29.00 5.94 -3.25
N TYR A 388 -28.45 6.38 -2.12
CA TYR A 388 -28.16 5.50 -0.98
C TYR A 388 -29.44 4.87 -0.42
N SER A 389 -30.48 5.69 -0.18
CA SER A 389 -31.80 5.24 0.27
C SER A 389 -32.54 4.37 -0.76
N LYS A 390 -32.20 4.40 -2.05
CA LYS A 390 -32.68 3.44 -3.04
C LYS A 390 -31.94 2.11 -2.90
N SER A 391 -30.61 2.16 -2.96
CA SER A 391 -29.74 0.99 -2.95
C SER A 391 -29.90 0.17 -1.67
N GLU A 392 -30.03 0.82 -0.50
CA GLU A 392 -30.24 0.13 0.78
C GLU A 392 -31.56 -0.67 0.81
N LYS A 393 -32.62 -0.23 0.10
CA LYS A 393 -33.87 -1.00 -0.03
C LYS A 393 -33.68 -2.24 -0.90
N GLU A 394 -32.91 -2.11 -1.98
CA GLU A 394 -32.58 -3.21 -2.89
C GLU A 394 -31.70 -4.25 -2.17
N ILE A 395 -30.67 -3.79 -1.44
CA ILE A 395 -29.81 -4.60 -0.57
C ILE A 395 -30.61 -5.31 0.53
N THR A 396 -31.47 -4.58 1.26
CA THR A 396 -32.33 -5.15 2.31
C THR A 396 -33.21 -6.28 1.77
N SER A 397 -33.77 -6.12 0.56
CA SER A 397 -34.61 -7.15 -0.07
C SER A 397 -33.89 -8.47 -0.40
N VAL A 398 -32.55 -8.44 -0.49
CA VAL A 398 -31.71 -9.64 -0.60
C VAL A 398 -31.41 -10.22 0.78
N ILE A 399 -31.01 -9.38 1.75
CA ILE A 399 -30.61 -9.80 3.10
C ILE A 399 -31.78 -10.41 3.90
N GLU A 400 -33.02 -9.95 3.67
CA GLU A 400 -34.22 -10.52 4.33
C GLU A 400 -34.54 -11.96 3.87
N LYS A 401 -33.88 -12.49 2.83
CA LYS A 401 -34.03 -13.88 2.40
C LYS A 401 -33.29 -14.82 3.36
N ASN A 402 -33.88 -15.99 3.63
CA ASN A 402 -33.23 -17.01 4.47
C ASN A 402 -31.84 -17.38 3.93
N LYS A 403 -30.86 -17.56 4.83
CA LYS A 403 -29.57 -18.17 4.49
C LYS A 403 -29.79 -19.56 3.89
N THR A 404 -29.03 -19.89 2.84
CA THR A 404 -29.11 -21.18 2.15
C THR A 404 -28.25 -22.25 2.81
N GLY A 405 -27.20 -21.82 3.52
CA GLY A 405 -26.20 -22.70 4.11
C GLY A 405 -25.10 -23.18 3.14
N LYS A 406 -25.18 -22.81 1.85
CA LYS A 406 -24.18 -23.19 0.85
C LYS A 406 -22.85 -22.48 1.06
N GLN A 407 -21.76 -23.18 0.80
CA GLN A 407 -20.39 -22.70 0.92
C GLN A 407 -19.89 -22.12 -0.41
N ALA A 408 -19.36 -20.90 -0.36
CA ALA A 408 -18.74 -20.25 -1.51
C ALA A 408 -17.30 -19.84 -1.16
N ALA A 409 -16.34 -20.24 -2.01
CA ALA A 409 -14.95 -19.83 -1.90
C ALA A 409 -14.59 -18.73 -2.89
N PHE A 410 -13.87 -17.70 -2.44
CA PHE A 410 -13.36 -16.63 -3.28
C PHE A 410 -11.84 -16.59 -3.22
N PHE A 411 -11.16 -16.74 -4.36
CA PHE A 411 -9.70 -16.94 -4.38
C PHE A 411 -9.04 -16.52 -5.70
N SER A 412 -7.71 -16.40 -5.69
CA SER A 412 -6.88 -16.44 -6.88
C SER A 412 -5.64 -17.31 -6.66
N VAL A 413 -5.03 -17.78 -7.74
CA VAL A 413 -3.76 -18.55 -7.70
C VAL A 413 -2.61 -17.59 -7.99
N THR A 414 -1.65 -17.50 -7.07
CA THR A 414 -0.45 -16.67 -7.21
C THR A 414 0.58 -17.29 -8.17
N ALA A 415 1.57 -16.51 -8.60
CA ALA A 415 2.63 -16.99 -9.49
C ALA A 415 3.49 -18.13 -8.90
N SER A 416 3.58 -18.24 -7.56
CA SER A 416 4.26 -19.34 -6.87
C SER A 416 3.37 -20.56 -6.58
N GLY A 417 2.11 -20.55 -7.03
CA GLY A 417 1.15 -21.64 -6.79
C GLY A 417 0.40 -21.58 -5.46
N MET A 418 0.75 -20.66 -4.54
CA MET A 418 -0.05 -20.40 -3.34
C MET A 418 -1.42 -19.81 -3.69
N ILE A 419 -2.40 -20.03 -2.83
CA ILE A 419 -3.75 -19.49 -2.99
C ILE A 419 -3.90 -18.21 -2.19
N ASN A 420 -4.29 -17.12 -2.86
CA ASN A 420 -4.67 -15.87 -2.22
C ASN A 420 -6.19 -15.87 -1.98
N VAL A 421 -6.61 -15.71 -0.73
CA VAL A 421 -8.01 -15.68 -0.31
C VAL A 421 -8.31 -14.38 0.46
N ARG A 422 -9.61 -14.11 0.65
CA ARG A 422 -10.09 -13.03 1.51
C ARG A 422 -10.13 -13.47 2.96
N LYS A 423 -9.86 -12.55 3.89
CA LYS A 423 -10.08 -12.80 5.33
C LYS A 423 -11.58 -12.82 5.63
N PRO A 424 -12.05 -13.47 6.72
CA PRO A 424 -13.48 -13.54 7.02
C PRO A 424 -14.10 -12.18 7.38
N ASP A 425 -13.28 -11.17 7.65
CA ASP A 425 -13.67 -9.78 7.94
C ASP A 425 -13.39 -8.80 6.77
N ASP A 426 -13.11 -9.32 5.57
CA ASP A 426 -13.02 -8.55 4.31
C ASP A 426 -14.40 -8.37 3.66
N TYR A 427 -14.56 -7.23 2.97
CA TYR A 427 -15.76 -6.83 2.21
C TYR A 427 -16.37 -7.96 1.35
N ILE A 428 -15.56 -8.76 0.65
CA ILE A 428 -16.04 -9.85 -0.23
C ILE A 428 -16.62 -11.01 0.58
N ALA A 429 -16.01 -11.36 1.72
CA ALA A 429 -16.57 -12.35 2.63
C ALA A 429 -17.90 -11.86 3.21
N GLY A 430 -17.97 -10.57 3.57
CA GLY A 430 -19.20 -9.87 3.95
C GLY A 430 -20.30 -9.95 2.89
N LEU A 431 -19.98 -9.72 1.61
CA LEU A 431 -20.95 -9.84 0.51
C LEU A 431 -21.54 -11.26 0.40
N ILE A 432 -20.71 -12.30 0.49
CA ILE A 432 -21.16 -13.70 0.41
C ILE A 432 -22.11 -14.05 1.59
N GLU A 433 -21.78 -13.58 2.79
CA GLU A 433 -22.62 -13.75 3.98
C GLU A 433 -23.95 -12.97 3.90
N LEU A 434 -23.94 -11.75 3.36
CA LEU A 434 -25.13 -10.92 3.14
C LEU A 434 -26.04 -11.46 2.03
N ALA A 435 -25.47 -12.07 0.99
CA ALA A 435 -26.23 -12.85 -0.01
C ALA A 435 -26.81 -14.16 0.58
N GLY A 436 -26.47 -14.50 1.83
CA GLY A 436 -27.00 -15.64 2.56
C GLY A 436 -26.31 -16.97 2.25
N GLY A 437 -25.10 -16.93 1.68
CA GLY A 437 -24.17 -18.05 1.67
C GLY A 437 -23.34 -18.10 2.96
N ASN A 438 -22.39 -19.03 2.99
CA ASN A 438 -21.34 -19.14 4.00
C ASN A 438 -19.98 -18.98 3.30
N TYR A 439 -19.15 -18.03 3.74
CA TYR A 439 -17.82 -17.86 3.17
C TYR A 439 -16.85 -18.95 3.64
N VAL A 440 -16.06 -19.51 2.72
CA VAL A 440 -14.96 -20.43 3.02
C VAL A 440 -13.67 -20.02 2.28
N PRO A 441 -12.47 -20.19 2.87
CA PRO A 441 -12.17 -20.88 4.11
C PRO A 441 -12.37 -20.02 5.37
N ALA A 442 -13.16 -20.51 6.33
CA ALA A 442 -13.42 -19.80 7.59
C ALA A 442 -12.17 -19.65 8.49
N ALA A 443 -11.18 -20.54 8.35
CA ALA A 443 -9.91 -20.49 9.08
C ALA A 443 -9.00 -19.32 8.66
N ALA A 444 -9.35 -18.56 7.61
CA ALA A 444 -8.60 -17.39 7.18
C ALA A 444 -8.52 -16.24 8.23
N GLY A 445 -9.28 -16.34 9.32
CA GLY A 445 -9.31 -15.35 10.41
C GLY A 445 -8.44 -15.68 11.63
N THR A 446 -7.64 -16.76 11.63
CA THR A 446 -6.80 -17.13 12.78
C THR A 446 -5.36 -16.59 12.73
N VAL A 447 -5.05 -15.75 11.74
CA VAL A 447 -3.81 -14.98 11.62
C VAL A 447 -4.12 -13.52 11.96
N GLU A 448 -3.23 -12.83 12.69
CA GLU A 448 -3.53 -11.53 13.28
C GLU A 448 -4.01 -10.46 12.28
N THR A 449 -4.77 -9.50 12.82
CA THR A 449 -5.50 -8.46 12.08
C THR A 449 -4.61 -7.33 11.57
N GLY A 450 -3.62 -7.65 10.73
CA GLY A 450 -2.96 -6.69 9.86
C GLY A 450 -3.91 -6.22 8.73
N GLY A 451 -3.86 -4.93 8.38
CA GLY A 451 -4.85 -4.22 7.54
C GLY A 451 -5.03 -4.66 6.09
N SER A 452 -4.34 -5.71 5.62
CA SER A 452 -4.69 -6.38 4.36
C SER A 452 -5.90 -7.29 4.59
N GLY A 453 -7.00 -7.04 3.84
CA GLY A 453 -8.17 -7.93 3.77
C GLY A 453 -7.91 -9.26 3.03
N THR A 454 -6.67 -9.50 2.58
CA THR A 454 -6.25 -10.74 1.91
C THR A 454 -5.20 -11.50 2.73
N MET A 455 -5.10 -12.80 2.48
CA MET A 455 -3.98 -13.62 2.94
C MET A 455 -3.59 -14.66 1.88
N ASN A 456 -2.37 -15.18 1.96
CA ASN A 456 -1.93 -16.33 1.18
C ASN A 456 -1.92 -17.59 2.05
N MET A 457 -2.31 -18.72 1.48
CA MET A 457 -2.26 -20.04 2.11
C MET A 457 -1.79 -21.12 1.12
N GLN A 458 -1.37 -22.27 1.64
CA GLN A 458 -0.98 -23.40 0.79
C GLN A 458 -2.19 -24.01 0.09
N MET A 459 -1.97 -24.64 -1.06
CA MET A 459 -3.04 -25.26 -1.83
C MET A 459 -3.70 -26.40 -1.05
N GLU A 460 -2.93 -27.16 -0.30
CA GLU A 460 -3.38 -28.31 0.49
C GLU A 460 -4.32 -27.87 1.62
N ASP A 461 -3.98 -26.76 2.31
CA ASP A 461 -4.83 -26.17 3.34
C ASP A 461 -6.12 -25.59 2.73
N PHE A 462 -6.00 -24.92 1.59
CA PHE A 462 -7.16 -24.39 0.86
C PHE A 462 -8.07 -25.53 0.41
N TYR A 463 -7.51 -26.59 -0.17
CA TYR A 463 -8.22 -27.80 -0.56
C TYR A 463 -8.96 -28.43 0.63
N ALA A 464 -8.26 -28.69 1.73
CA ALA A 464 -8.87 -29.27 2.93
C ALA A 464 -10.04 -28.44 3.49
N ALA A 465 -9.97 -27.11 3.35
CA ALA A 465 -11.01 -26.19 3.83
C ALA A 465 -12.13 -25.90 2.80
N THR A 466 -11.98 -26.27 1.52
CA THR A 466 -12.90 -25.83 0.44
C THR A 466 -13.31 -26.91 -0.57
N TYR A 467 -12.79 -28.15 -0.50
CA TYR A 467 -13.09 -29.21 -1.49
C TYR A 467 -14.59 -29.53 -1.63
N ASP A 468 -15.36 -29.42 -0.54
CA ASP A 468 -16.82 -29.62 -0.48
C ASP A 468 -17.63 -28.34 -0.81
N ALA A 469 -16.98 -27.22 -1.15
CA ALA A 469 -17.67 -25.96 -1.45
C ALA A 469 -18.64 -26.12 -2.64
N ASP A 470 -19.86 -25.60 -2.48
CA ASP A 470 -20.89 -25.60 -3.52
C ASP A 470 -20.50 -24.70 -4.71
N ILE A 471 -19.77 -23.61 -4.44
CA ILE A 471 -19.43 -22.57 -5.41
C ILE A 471 -17.96 -22.17 -5.30
N LEU A 472 -17.29 -22.04 -6.45
CA LEU A 472 -15.97 -21.43 -6.57
C LEU A 472 -16.05 -20.13 -7.37
N ILE A 473 -15.49 -19.05 -6.82
CA ILE A 473 -15.36 -17.75 -7.48
C ILE A 473 -13.88 -17.40 -7.62
N TYR A 474 -13.39 -17.37 -8.85
CA TYR A 474 -12.04 -16.96 -9.18
C TYR A 474 -11.96 -15.44 -9.35
N ASN A 475 -10.99 -14.81 -8.68
CA ASN A 475 -10.74 -13.39 -8.75
C ASN A 475 -9.84 -13.02 -9.94
N SER A 476 -10.46 -12.71 -11.08
CA SER A 476 -9.77 -12.31 -12.32
C SER A 476 -8.96 -11.01 -12.16
N THR A 477 -9.39 -10.09 -11.29
CA THR A 477 -8.87 -8.71 -11.19
C THR A 477 -7.36 -8.63 -10.89
N ILE A 478 -6.78 -9.67 -10.29
CA ILE A 478 -5.37 -9.72 -9.89
C ILE A 478 -4.50 -10.53 -10.88
N ARG A 479 -5.10 -11.52 -11.57
CA ARG A 479 -4.34 -12.57 -12.31
C ARG A 479 -4.86 -12.90 -13.71
N GLY A 480 -5.78 -12.08 -14.24
CA GLY A 480 -6.42 -12.26 -15.53
C GLY A 480 -7.59 -13.25 -15.48
N GLU A 481 -8.46 -13.16 -16.48
CA GLU A 481 -9.65 -14.01 -16.64
C GLU A 481 -9.29 -15.44 -17.02
N LEU A 482 -10.20 -16.38 -16.73
CA LEU A 482 -10.12 -17.78 -17.17
C LEU A 482 -11.19 -18.01 -18.23
N GLY A 483 -10.86 -18.71 -19.32
CA GLY A 483 -11.83 -19.00 -20.39
C GLY A 483 -12.67 -20.24 -20.14
N SER A 484 -12.25 -21.12 -19.21
CA SER A 484 -12.85 -22.43 -18.99
C SER A 484 -12.48 -23.03 -17.62
N VAL A 485 -13.23 -24.05 -17.20
CA VAL A 485 -12.86 -24.88 -16.04
C VAL A 485 -11.51 -25.58 -16.26
N ALA A 486 -11.16 -25.92 -17.51
CA ALA A 486 -9.88 -26.52 -17.84
C ALA A 486 -8.70 -25.57 -17.56
N ASP A 487 -8.86 -24.26 -17.73
CA ASP A 487 -7.84 -23.27 -17.40
C ASP A 487 -7.60 -23.21 -15.88
N LEU A 488 -8.65 -23.31 -15.06
CA LEU A 488 -8.52 -23.41 -13.61
C LEU A 488 -7.76 -24.68 -13.20
N VAL A 489 -8.16 -25.84 -13.71
CA VAL A 489 -7.50 -27.13 -13.44
C VAL A 489 -6.04 -27.15 -13.93
N SER A 490 -5.71 -26.40 -14.98
CA SER A 490 -4.32 -26.26 -15.45
C SER A 490 -3.41 -25.53 -14.46
N LYS A 491 -3.96 -24.67 -13.59
CA LYS A 491 -3.20 -23.98 -12.53
C LYS A 491 -2.89 -24.91 -11.36
N ASN A 492 -3.81 -25.81 -11.00
CA ASN A 492 -3.56 -26.89 -10.06
C ASN A 492 -4.52 -28.07 -10.30
N GLY A 493 -3.99 -29.27 -10.44
CA GLY A 493 -4.78 -30.48 -10.71
C GLY A 493 -5.84 -30.78 -9.64
N LEU A 494 -5.60 -30.41 -8.37
CA LEU A 494 -6.54 -30.63 -7.27
C LEU A 494 -7.91 -29.96 -7.49
N PHE A 495 -8.00 -28.93 -8.35
CA PHE A 495 -9.29 -28.32 -8.67
C PHE A 495 -10.27 -29.31 -9.30
N SER A 496 -9.83 -30.36 -10.01
CA SER A 496 -10.75 -31.35 -10.60
C SER A 496 -11.55 -32.15 -9.56
N ASP A 497 -11.10 -32.18 -8.31
CA ASP A 497 -11.74 -32.94 -7.25
C ASP A 497 -12.83 -32.18 -6.48
N TYR A 498 -12.94 -30.87 -6.68
CA TYR A 498 -13.94 -30.03 -6.00
C TYR A 498 -15.38 -30.38 -6.38
N LYS A 499 -16.29 -30.29 -5.40
CA LYS A 499 -17.73 -30.39 -5.63
C LYS A 499 -18.21 -29.39 -6.69
N ALA A 500 -17.96 -28.10 -6.48
CA ALA A 500 -18.30 -27.04 -7.43
C ALA A 500 -17.82 -27.30 -8.87
N VAL A 501 -16.62 -27.86 -9.07
CA VAL A 501 -16.09 -28.19 -10.40
C VAL A 501 -16.85 -29.34 -11.04
N LYS A 502 -17.19 -30.38 -10.27
CA LYS A 502 -17.99 -31.53 -10.72
C LYS A 502 -19.45 -31.15 -11.03
N GLU A 503 -19.98 -30.14 -10.35
CA GLU A 503 -21.34 -29.61 -10.51
C GLU A 503 -21.43 -28.39 -11.45
N GLN A 504 -20.30 -27.96 -12.05
CA GLN A 504 -20.18 -26.80 -12.94
C GLN A 504 -20.59 -25.45 -12.32
N ASN A 505 -20.40 -25.30 -11.00
CA ASN A 505 -20.64 -24.08 -10.22
C ASN A 505 -19.34 -23.28 -10.00
N VAL A 506 -18.62 -23.01 -11.09
CA VAL A 506 -17.36 -22.26 -11.10
C VAL A 506 -17.57 -20.95 -11.86
N TYR A 507 -17.19 -19.83 -11.25
CA TYR A 507 -17.40 -18.49 -11.78
C TYR A 507 -16.10 -17.68 -11.74
N CYS A 508 -15.93 -16.74 -12.67
CA CYS A 508 -14.93 -15.69 -12.62
C CYS A 508 -15.60 -14.35 -12.30
N MET A 509 -15.08 -13.60 -11.33
CA MET A 509 -15.49 -12.22 -11.09
C MET A 509 -14.86 -11.32 -12.15
N THR A 510 -15.61 -10.39 -12.74
CA THR A 510 -15.11 -9.51 -13.81
C THR A 510 -14.07 -8.49 -13.32
N GLY A 511 -13.26 -7.96 -14.25
CA GLY A 511 -12.14 -7.07 -13.96
C GLY A 511 -12.52 -5.71 -13.33
N ASP A 512 -13.76 -5.28 -13.53
CA ASP A 512 -14.28 -3.93 -13.25
C ASP A 512 -14.94 -3.77 -11.87
N PHE A 513 -15.28 -4.87 -11.20
CA PHE A 513 -15.94 -4.91 -9.89
C PHE A 513 -15.42 -3.86 -8.86
N PHE A 514 -14.10 -3.72 -8.71
CA PHE A 514 -13.54 -2.82 -7.70
C PHE A 514 -13.60 -1.32 -8.07
N GLN A 515 -13.93 -0.98 -9.32
CA GLN A 515 -14.21 0.39 -9.75
C GLN A 515 -15.69 0.76 -9.56
N HIS A 516 -16.59 -0.21 -9.32
CA HIS A 516 -18.05 0.02 -9.26
C HIS A 516 -18.67 -0.23 -7.87
N PRO A 517 -18.28 0.46 -6.78
CA PRO A 517 -18.91 0.28 -5.47
C PRO A 517 -20.40 0.65 -5.44
N THR A 518 -20.93 1.45 -6.39
CA THR A 518 -22.37 1.79 -6.41
C THR A 518 -23.26 0.57 -6.62
N ASP A 519 -22.70 -0.48 -7.25
CA ASP A 519 -23.43 -1.64 -7.73
C ASP A 519 -23.50 -2.76 -6.66
N THR A 520 -23.22 -2.43 -5.41
CA THR A 520 -23.32 -3.32 -4.23
C THR A 520 -24.68 -4.04 -4.13
N ALA A 521 -25.77 -3.39 -4.56
CA ALA A 521 -27.09 -4.03 -4.64
C ALA A 521 -27.17 -5.12 -5.73
N GLU A 522 -26.56 -4.87 -6.90
CA GLU A 522 -26.47 -5.83 -8.00
C GLU A 522 -25.56 -6.99 -7.61
N TYR A 523 -24.37 -6.72 -7.05
CA TYR A 523 -23.46 -7.76 -6.53
C TYR A 523 -24.14 -8.73 -5.56
N LEU A 524 -24.90 -8.21 -4.59
CA LEU A 524 -25.63 -9.05 -3.65
C LEU A 524 -26.76 -9.85 -4.32
N SER A 525 -27.45 -9.25 -5.29
CA SER A 525 -28.49 -9.95 -6.07
C SER A 525 -27.91 -11.08 -6.92
N GLU A 526 -26.79 -10.83 -7.61
CA GLU A 526 -26.12 -11.85 -8.43
C GLU A 526 -25.50 -12.96 -7.58
N LEU A 527 -24.76 -12.61 -6.52
CA LEU A 527 -24.25 -13.58 -5.55
C LEU A 527 -25.38 -14.42 -4.97
N ARG A 528 -26.55 -13.82 -4.68
CA ARG A 528 -27.72 -14.58 -4.21
C ARG A 528 -28.20 -15.58 -5.25
N CYS A 529 -28.28 -15.20 -6.52
CA CYS A 529 -28.67 -16.10 -7.61
C CYS A 529 -27.65 -17.22 -7.83
N LEU A 530 -26.34 -16.92 -7.77
CA LEU A 530 -25.27 -17.93 -7.76
C LEU A 530 -25.44 -18.91 -6.59
N ILE A 531 -25.64 -18.40 -5.37
CA ILE A 531 -25.86 -19.17 -4.13
C ILE A 531 -27.14 -20.02 -4.21
N GLU A 532 -28.17 -19.56 -4.92
CA GLU A 532 -29.39 -20.32 -5.19
C GLU A 532 -29.26 -21.30 -6.38
N GLU A 533 -28.10 -21.39 -7.03
CA GLU A 533 -27.84 -22.17 -8.27
C GLU A 533 -28.83 -21.83 -9.41
N GLN A 534 -29.17 -20.55 -9.53
CA GLN A 534 -29.97 -20.07 -10.65
C GLN A 534 -29.06 -19.89 -11.88
N ASP A 535 -29.54 -20.30 -13.06
CA ASP A 535 -28.90 -19.93 -14.31
C ASP A 535 -29.35 -18.53 -14.73
N GLY A 536 -28.39 -17.68 -15.11
CA GLY A 536 -28.61 -16.30 -15.52
C GLY A 536 -27.44 -15.78 -16.34
N ASN A 537 -27.68 -14.66 -17.03
CA ASN A 537 -26.59 -13.83 -17.55
C ASN A 537 -26.29 -12.80 -16.47
N TYR A 538 -25.14 -12.94 -15.81
CA TYR A 538 -24.68 -12.05 -14.75
C TYR A 538 -23.74 -11.00 -15.33
N THR A 539 -23.83 -9.77 -14.82
CA THR A 539 -22.95 -8.64 -15.15
C THR A 539 -21.55 -8.89 -14.60
N TYR A 540 -21.44 -9.40 -13.37
CA TYR A 540 -20.18 -9.41 -12.61
C TYR A 540 -19.58 -10.80 -12.36
N PHE A 541 -20.29 -11.87 -12.72
CA PHE A 541 -19.87 -13.26 -12.51
C PHE A 541 -20.03 -14.15 -13.75
N GLU A 542 -18.97 -14.32 -14.54
CA GLU A 542 -19.01 -15.23 -15.70
C GLU A 542 -18.88 -16.69 -15.26
N LYS A 543 -19.85 -17.53 -15.62
CA LYS A 543 -19.83 -18.99 -15.36
C LYS A 543 -18.85 -19.69 -16.30
N LEU A 544 -17.82 -20.31 -15.74
CA LEU A 544 -16.85 -21.11 -16.50
C LEU A 544 -17.48 -22.39 -17.03
N LYS A 545 -17.14 -22.74 -18.27
CA LYS A 545 -17.67 -23.92 -18.99
C LYS A 545 -16.68 -25.07 -19.01
#